data_AF-A0A847MFZ7-F1
#
_entry.id   AF-A0A847MFZ7-F1
#
_cell.length_a   1.000
_cell.length_b   1.000
_cell.length_c   1.000
_cell.angle_alpha   90.00
_cell.angle_beta   90.00
_cell.angle_gamma   90.00
#
_symmetry.space_group_name_H-M   'P 1'
#
loop_
_entity.id
_entity.type
_entity.pdbx_description
1 polymer ?
#
loop_
_entity_poly.entity_id
_entity_poly.type
_entity_poly.pdbx_seq_one_letter_code
_entity_poly.pdbx_strand_id
1 'polypeptide(L)' 'MRLQDKVVIVTGAGQGLGEAFSKGCAKEGAKVVIVEINE' A
#
# COMPACT_ATOMS: atom_id res chain seq x y z
N MET A 1 13.77 8.10 2.81
CA MET A 1 12.61 7.44 2.18
C MET A 1 13.12 6.23 1.40
N ARG A 2 12.82 5.01 1.86
CA ARG A 2 13.35 3.75 1.31
C ARG A 2 12.68 3.33 -0.01
N LEU A 3 11.47 3.78 -0.26
CA LEU A 3 10.64 3.37 -1.40
C LEU A 3 10.34 4.50 -2.39
N GLN A 4 11.14 5.58 -2.34
CA GLN A 4 11.03 6.69 -3.29
C GLN A 4 11.09 6.19 -4.73
N ASP A 5 10.23 6.74 -5.58
CA ASP A 5 10.09 6.41 -7.01
C ASP A 5 9.76 4.94 -7.31
N LYS A 6 9.27 4.20 -6.32
CA LYS A 6 8.73 2.84 -6.49
C LYS A 6 7.21 2.85 -6.57
N VAL A 7 6.67 1.92 -7.35
CA VAL A 7 5.25 1.58 -7.34
C VAL A 7 5.08 0.29 -6.53
N VAL A 8 4.15 0.29 -5.59
CA VAL A 8 3.81 -0.87 -4.75
C VAL A 8 2.35 -1.20 -4.95
N ILE A 9 2.05 -2.45 -5.32
CA ILE A 9 0.68 -2.96 -5.43
C ILE A 9 0.39 -3.79 -4.19
N VAL A 10 -0.69 -3.48 -3.48
CA VAL A 10 -1.12 -4.21 -2.29
C VAL A 10 -2.51 -4.78 -2.52
N THR A 11 -2.62 -6.11 -2.48
CA THR A 11 -3.89 -6.83 -2.51
C THR A 11 -4.43 -7.05 -1.09
N GLY A 12 -5.75 -6.95 -0.86
CA GLY A 12 -6.32 -7.15 0.48
C GLY A 12 -6.04 -5.99 1.44
N ALA A 13 -6.00 -4.76 0.91
CA ALA A 13 -5.64 -3.55 1.64
C ALA A 13 -6.83 -2.70 2.11
N GLY A 14 -8.05 -3.23 2.03
CA GLY A 14 -9.26 -2.56 2.51
C GLY A 14 -9.28 -2.35 4.03
N GLN A 15 -8.60 -3.20 4.80
CA GLN A 15 -8.53 -3.11 6.26
C GLN A 15 -7.32 -3.85 6.85
N GLY A 16 -7.07 -3.62 8.14
CA GLY A 16 -6.12 -4.41 8.92
C GLY A 16 -4.68 -4.31 8.43
N LEU A 17 -4.03 -5.46 8.20
CA LEU A 17 -2.62 -5.51 7.85
C LEU A 17 -2.34 -4.88 6.47
N GLY A 18 -3.17 -5.15 5.46
CA GLY A 18 -2.95 -4.62 4.11
C GLY A 18 -3.03 -3.09 4.08
N GLU A 19 -3.95 -2.51 4.86
CA GLU A 19 -4.05 -1.07 5.07
C GLU A 19 -2.80 -0.51 5.77
N ALA A 20 -2.34 -1.17 6.84
CA ALA A 20 -1.15 -0.76 7.58
C ALA A 20 0.12 -0.79 6.70
N PHE A 21 0.30 -1.85 5.89
CA PHE A 21 1.39 -1.95 4.93
C PHE A 21 1.30 -0.85 3.86
N SER A 22 0.11 -0.62 3.28
CA SER A 22 -0.10 0.43 2.28
C SER A 22 0.29 1.81 2.81
N LYS A 23 -0.14 2.14 4.04
CA LYS A 23 0.23 3.39 4.72
C LYS A 23 1.73 3.48 5.00
N GLY A 24 2.35 2.38 5.45
CA GLY A 24 3.79 2.32 5.66
C GLY A 24 4.59 2.57 4.36
N CYS A 25 4.20 1.91 3.27
CA CYS A 25 4.83 2.08 1.96
C CYS A 25 4.69 3.52 1.43
N ALA A 26 3.50 4.12 1.58
CA ALA A 26 3.28 5.51 1.19
C ALA A 26 4.15 6.49 2.00
N LYS A 27 4.29 6.28 3.32
CA LYS A 27 5.20 7.08 4.17
C LYS A 27 6.67 6.99 3.74
N GLU A 28 7.06 5.85 3.17
CA GLU A 28 8.41 5.64 2.64
C GLU A 28 8.61 6.14 1.21
N GLY A 29 7.63 6.85 0.63
CA GLY A 29 7.74 7.54 -0.67
C GLY A 29 7.24 6.71 -1.86
N ALA A 30 6.60 5.56 -1.64
CA ALA A 30 6.04 4.77 -2.72
C ALA A 30 4.76 5.39 -3.29
N LYS A 31 4.54 5.21 -4.61
CA LYS A 31 3.20 5.31 -5.20
C LYS A 31 2.49 3.97 -4.95
N VAL A 32 1.46 4.00 -4.10
CA VAL A 32 0.76 2.78 -3.69
C VAL A 32 -0.53 2.61 -4.50
N VAL A 33 -0.72 1.42 -5.06
CA VAL A 33 -1.95 0.97 -5.70
C VAL A 33 -2.59 -0.07 -4.79
N ILE A 34 -3.85 0.16 -4.43
CA ILE A 34 -4.63 -0.76 -3.60
C ILE A 34 -5.56 -1.57 -4.52
N VAL A 35 -5.57 -2.88 -4.32
CA VAL A 35 -6.49 -3.81 -4.99
C VAL A 35 -7.26 -4.57 -3.91
N GLU A 36 -8.55 -4.31 -3.80
CA GLU A 36 -9.44 -4.92 -2.82
C GLU A 36 -10.77 -5.28 -3.49
N ILE A 37 -11.39 -6.35 -3.01
CA ILE A 37 -12.76 -6.72 -3.35
C ILE A 37 -13.56 -6.70 -2.05
N ASN A 38 -14.59 -5.86 -2.01
CA ASN A 38 -15.55 -5.84 -0.92
C ASN A 38 -16.87 -6.39 -1.44
N GLU A 39 -17.20 -7.63 -1.04
CA GLU A 39 -18.50 -8.28 -1.27
C GLU A 39 -19.29 -8.37 0.03
#